data_AF-A0A511N5W4-F1
#
_entry.id   AF-A0A511N5W4-F1
#
_cell.length_a   1.000
_cell.length_b   1.000
_cell.length_c   1.000
_cell.angle_alpha   90.00
_cell.angle_beta   90.00
_cell.angle_gamma   90.00
#
_symmetry.space_group_name_H-M   'P 1'
#
loop_
_entity.id
_entity.type
_entity.pdbx_description
1 polymer ?
#
loop_
_entity_poly.entity_id
_entity_poly.type
_entity_poly.pdbx_seq_one_letter_code
_entity_poly.pdbx_strand_id
1 'polypeptide(L)'
;MNLKMILPAALLTLTLAACSSTQVPGADIQSGISAEDQALLQELEANQPEVAQSFREALKQSAEADGQIAIEPQNALMVSIALGSMSNYNSYYSRRGSYPQFNWGRDGCSAPGWVSTIFGDANSRFRNACNQHDFGYRNYRKFGMANEWNRLKIDSKFYSNMLSICSSNYAWYNPLRYACNKSAEAYHAAVRAAGWYHYY
;
A
#
# COMPACT_ATOMS: atom_id res chain seq x y z
N MET A 1 38.61 63.37 36.50
CA MET A 1 39.69 62.41 36.82
C MET A 1 39.27 61.05 36.28
N ASN A 2 40.01 60.55 35.30
CA ASN A 2 39.73 59.29 34.60
C ASN A 2 40.13 58.10 35.48
N LEU A 3 39.19 57.20 35.78
CA LEU A 3 39.50 55.88 36.32
C LEU A 3 38.93 54.82 35.38
N LYS A 4 39.85 54.07 34.74
CA LYS A 4 39.58 52.93 33.86
C LYS A 4 38.90 51.82 34.66
N MET A 5 37.70 51.43 34.26
CA MET A 5 37.05 50.22 34.75
C MET A 5 37.15 49.14 33.68
N ILE A 6 37.91 48.09 33.99
CA ILE A 6 38.10 46.90 33.17
C ILE A 6 36.90 45.99 33.43
N LEU A 7 36.09 45.69 32.41
CA LEU A 7 35.12 44.59 32.41
C LEU A 7 35.64 43.48 31.49
N PRO A 8 35.68 42.21 31.92
CA PRO A 8 35.83 41.10 30.99
C PRO A 8 34.46 40.82 30.33
N ALA A 9 34.44 40.83 29.00
CA ALA A 9 33.31 40.36 28.22
C ALA A 9 33.22 38.83 28.36
N ALA A 10 32.29 38.35 29.19
CA ALA A 10 31.87 36.97 29.15
C ALA A 10 30.98 36.78 27.90
N LEU A 11 31.59 36.27 26.83
CA LEU A 11 30.89 35.82 25.63
C LEU A 11 30.05 34.59 26.03
N LEU A 12 28.76 34.80 26.30
CA LEU A 12 27.80 33.72 26.46
C LEU A 12 27.39 33.25 25.06
N THR A 13 28.15 32.32 24.48
CA THR A 13 27.76 31.65 23.23
C THR A 13 26.56 30.76 23.51
N LEU A 14 25.37 31.26 23.20
CA LEU A 14 24.15 30.49 23.13
C LEU A 14 24.26 29.52 21.95
N THR A 15 24.70 28.28 22.20
CA THR A 15 24.63 27.21 21.21
C THR A 15 23.17 26.84 21.01
N LEU A 16 22.55 27.35 19.94
CA LEU A 16 21.35 26.71 19.40
C LEU A 16 21.74 25.29 19.04
N ALA A 17 21.29 24.31 19.83
CA ALA A 17 21.23 22.93 19.40
C ALA A 17 20.26 22.87 18.24
N ALA A 18 20.77 22.98 17.02
CA ALA A 18 20.05 22.57 15.84
C ALA A 18 19.71 21.09 16.05
N CYS A 19 18.43 20.76 16.20
CA CYS A 19 17.98 19.41 15.93
C CYS A 19 18.25 19.16 14.45
N SER A 20 19.44 18.65 14.14
CA SER A 20 19.73 18.06 12.85
C SER A 20 18.75 16.90 12.71
N SER A 21 17.62 17.13 12.03
CA SER A 21 16.85 16.02 11.48
C SER A 21 17.79 15.35 10.49
N THR A 22 18.39 14.24 10.92
CA THR A 22 19.08 13.33 10.02
C THR A 22 18.06 12.94 8.96
N GLN A 23 18.15 13.54 7.77
CA GLN A 23 17.58 12.95 6.57
C GLN A 23 18.23 11.59 6.48
N VAL A 24 17.46 10.54 6.75
CA VAL A 24 17.91 9.17 6.55
C VAL A 24 18.04 8.99 5.04
N PRO A 25 19.26 8.87 4.48
CA PRO A 25 19.41 8.53 3.08
C PRO A 25 19.07 7.05 2.99
N GLY A 26 17.92 6.73 2.39
CA GLY A 26 17.52 5.36 2.08
C GLY A 26 17.52 4.41 3.27
N ALA A 27 16.65 4.64 4.26
CA ALA A 27 16.30 3.54 5.17
C ALA A 27 15.87 2.35 4.29
N ASP A 28 16.41 1.18 4.59
CA ASP A 28 16.30 -0.06 3.84
C ASP A 28 14.83 -0.55 3.83
N ILE A 29 14.01 0.09 3.02
CA ILE A 29 12.61 -0.22 2.69
C ILE A 29 12.51 -1.63 2.05
N GLN A 30 13.64 -2.27 1.75
CA GLN A 30 13.77 -3.57 1.12
C GLN A 30 13.24 -4.73 1.99
N SER A 31 13.32 -4.62 3.33
CA SER A 31 12.84 -5.67 4.22
C SER A 31 11.31 -5.59 4.38
N GLY A 32 10.57 -6.55 3.83
CA GLY A 32 9.10 -6.63 3.91
C GLY A 32 8.36 -6.33 2.59
N ILE A 33 9.04 -5.77 1.58
CA ILE A 33 8.46 -5.56 0.25
C ILE A 33 8.81 -6.74 -0.65
N SER A 34 7.81 -7.26 -1.38
CA SER A 34 8.04 -8.35 -2.33
C SER A 34 8.93 -7.90 -3.50
N ALA A 35 9.70 -8.82 -4.09
CA ALA A 35 10.53 -8.52 -5.26
C ALA A 35 9.69 -8.00 -6.45
N GLU A 36 8.44 -8.47 -6.58
CA GLU A 36 7.48 -7.99 -7.58
C GLU A 36 7.15 -6.50 -7.36
N ASP A 37 6.89 -6.11 -6.11
CA ASP A 37 6.57 -4.73 -5.74
C ASP A 37 7.78 -3.80 -5.91
N GLN A 38 8.99 -4.29 -5.60
CA GLN A 38 10.24 -3.55 -5.81
C GLN A 38 10.48 -3.26 -7.30
N ALA A 39 10.32 -4.27 -8.15
CA ALA A 39 10.48 -4.10 -9.60
C ALA A 39 9.44 -3.13 -10.18
N LEU A 40 8.18 -3.24 -9.73
CA LEU A 40 7.11 -2.35 -10.14
C LEU A 40 7.36 -0.90 -9.69
N LEU A 41 7.83 -0.70 -8.46
CA LEU A 41 8.20 0.62 -7.95
C LEU A 41 9.33 1.23 -8.76
N GLN A 42 10.39 0.48 -9.06
CA GLN A 42 11.52 0.95 -9.86
C GLN A 42 11.09 1.37 -11.27
N GLU A 43 10.19 0.60 -11.91
CA GLU A 43 9.64 0.96 -13.22
C GLU A 43 8.83 2.27 -13.15
N LEU A 44 8.02 2.45 -12.10
CA LEU A 44 7.23 3.66 -11.89
C LEU A 44 8.12 4.86 -11.58
N GLU A 45 9.18 4.72 -10.80
CA GLU A 45 10.13 5.81 -10.50
C GLU A 45 10.75 6.37 -11.78
N ALA A 46 11.07 5.50 -12.73
CA ALA A 46 11.68 5.89 -14.01
C ALA A 46 10.69 6.56 -14.97
N ASN A 47 9.41 6.17 -14.94
CA ASN A 47 8.46 6.52 -16.01
C ASN A 47 7.26 7.37 -15.54
N GLN A 48 6.88 7.29 -14.26
CA GLN A 48 5.70 7.92 -13.65
C GLN A 48 5.95 8.28 -12.17
N PRO A 49 6.83 9.25 -11.88
CA PRO A 49 7.31 9.52 -10.51
C PRO A 49 6.22 9.92 -9.52
N GLU A 50 5.15 10.58 -9.98
CA GLU A 50 3.99 10.93 -9.14
C GLU A 50 3.29 9.67 -8.61
N VAL A 51 3.01 8.70 -9.48
CA VAL A 51 2.43 7.40 -9.11
C VAL A 51 3.40 6.59 -8.26
N ALA A 52 4.70 6.67 -8.55
CA ALA A 52 5.73 5.99 -7.76
C ALA A 52 5.74 6.50 -6.32
N GLN A 53 5.54 7.80 -6.10
CA GLN A 53 5.51 8.39 -4.76
C GLN A 53 4.33 7.86 -3.94
N SER A 54 3.11 7.85 -4.50
CA SER A 54 1.94 7.30 -3.81
C SER A 54 2.08 5.81 -3.53
N PHE A 55 2.68 5.05 -4.46
CA PHE A 55 2.91 3.62 -4.28
C PHE A 55 3.98 3.33 -3.21
N ARG A 56 5.08 4.09 -3.20
CA ARG A 56 6.11 3.98 -2.16
C ARG A 56 5.52 4.18 -0.76
N GLU A 57 4.66 5.18 -0.60
CA GLU A 57 4.02 5.46 0.68
C GLU A 57 3.13 4.28 1.13
N ALA A 58 2.33 3.71 0.22
CA ALA A 58 1.52 2.53 0.52
C ALA A 58 2.38 1.31 0.93
N LEU A 59 3.50 1.09 0.25
CA LEU A 59 4.44 0.01 0.58
C LEU A 59 5.11 0.23 1.94
N LYS A 60 5.51 1.47 2.24
CA LYS A 60 6.09 1.83 3.53
C LYS A 60 5.11 1.55 4.68
N GLN A 61 3.85 1.97 4.54
CA GLN A 61 2.82 1.71 5.54
C GLN A 61 2.56 0.21 5.72
N SER A 62 2.62 -0.58 4.64
CA SER A 62 2.52 -2.03 4.70
C SER A 62 3.71 -2.67 5.44
N ALA A 63 4.94 -2.20 5.20
CA ALA A 63 6.12 -2.70 5.88
C ALA A 63 6.12 -2.34 7.38
N GLU A 64 5.66 -1.15 7.74
CA GLU A 64 5.46 -0.77 9.15
C GLU A 64 4.44 -1.67 9.85
N ALA A 65 3.39 -2.08 9.14
CA ALA A 65 2.38 -3.01 9.64
C ALA A 65 2.93 -4.42 9.91
N ASP A 66 3.93 -4.90 9.15
CA ASP A 66 4.53 -6.23 9.36
C ASP A 66 5.13 -6.40 10.76
N GLY A 67 5.72 -5.35 11.31
CA GLY A 67 6.27 -5.36 12.66
C GLY A 67 5.22 -5.43 13.79
N GLN A 68 3.93 -5.27 13.47
CA GLN A 68 2.84 -5.14 14.44
C GLN A 68 1.90 -6.35 14.49
N ILE A 69 2.09 -7.35 13.61
CA ILE A 69 1.12 -8.44 13.43
C ILE A 69 1.72 -9.79 13.83
N ALA A 70 1.02 -10.50 14.70
CA ALA A 70 1.22 -11.94 14.91
C ALA A 70 0.27 -12.73 13.99
N ILE A 71 0.82 -13.56 13.11
CA ILE A 71 0.04 -14.48 12.28
C ILE A 71 0.12 -15.86 12.91
N GLU A 72 -1.01 -16.36 13.39
CA GLU A 72 -1.08 -17.73 13.88
C GLU A 72 -0.89 -18.74 12.73
N PRO A 73 -0.21 -19.88 12.95
CA PRO A 73 0.07 -20.85 11.89
C PRO A 73 -1.16 -21.32 11.10
N GLN A 74 -2.31 -21.49 11.76
CA GLN A 74 -3.58 -21.85 11.14
C GLN A 74 -4.09 -20.83 10.11
N ASN A 75 -3.69 -19.56 10.25
CA ASN A 75 -4.12 -18.47 9.38
C ASN A 75 -3.13 -18.21 8.23
N ALA A 76 -1.95 -18.83 8.25
CA ALA A 76 -0.89 -18.58 7.28
C ALA A 76 -1.33 -18.79 5.81
N LEU A 77 -2.14 -19.82 5.55
CA LEU A 77 -2.69 -20.05 4.21
C LEU A 77 -3.67 -18.94 3.78
N MET A 78 -4.52 -18.48 4.70
CA MET A 78 -5.44 -17.37 4.41
C MET A 78 -4.65 -16.10 4.06
N VAL A 79 -3.63 -15.79 4.86
CA VAL A 79 -2.74 -14.64 4.63
C VAL A 79 -2.03 -14.76 3.29
N SER A 80 -1.49 -15.92 2.93
CA SER A 80 -0.77 -16.11 1.66
C SER A 80 -1.69 -15.94 0.45
N ILE A 81 -2.97 -16.32 0.56
CA ILE A 81 -3.98 -16.08 -0.46
C ILE A 81 -4.34 -14.59 -0.53
N ALA A 82 -4.56 -13.94 0.61
CA ALA A 82 -4.99 -12.54 0.68
C ALA A 82 -3.90 -11.55 0.25
N LEU A 83 -2.64 -11.80 0.60
CA LEU A 83 -1.52 -10.89 0.39
C LEU A 83 -0.56 -11.33 -0.74
N GLY A 84 -0.78 -12.51 -1.34
CA GLY A 84 0.02 -13.01 -2.46
C GLY A 84 -0.36 -12.38 -3.81
N SER A 85 0.14 -12.94 -4.91
CA SER A 85 -0.22 -12.47 -6.25
C SER A 85 -1.68 -12.78 -6.62
N MET A 86 -2.25 -12.03 -7.55
CA MET A 86 -3.60 -12.33 -8.09
C MET A 86 -3.68 -13.74 -8.71
N SER A 87 -2.58 -14.22 -9.29
CA SER A 87 -2.49 -15.59 -9.82
C SER A 87 -2.64 -16.63 -8.70
N ASN A 88 -1.99 -16.40 -7.55
CA ASN A 88 -2.16 -17.23 -6.36
C ASN A 88 -3.63 -17.27 -5.91
N TYR A 89 -4.25 -16.11 -5.72
CA TYR A 89 -5.66 -16.02 -5.37
C TYR A 89 -6.56 -16.76 -6.37
N ASN A 90 -6.39 -16.52 -7.67
CA ASN A 90 -7.21 -17.15 -8.72
C ASN A 90 -7.04 -18.68 -8.75
N SER A 91 -5.81 -19.17 -8.53
CA SER A 91 -5.54 -20.61 -8.40
C SER A 91 -6.34 -21.23 -7.26
N TYR A 92 -6.34 -20.64 -6.06
CA TYR A 92 -7.14 -21.15 -4.95
C TYR A 92 -8.65 -20.97 -5.17
N TYR A 93 -9.08 -19.84 -5.74
CA TYR A 93 -10.48 -19.59 -6.04
C TYR A 93 -11.08 -20.63 -7.01
N SER A 94 -10.30 -21.07 -7.99
CA SER A 94 -10.72 -22.12 -8.95
C SER A 94 -11.07 -23.45 -8.26
N ARG A 95 -10.41 -23.75 -7.14
CA ARG A 95 -10.55 -24.96 -6.32
C ARG A 95 -11.20 -24.69 -4.96
N ARG A 96 -11.94 -23.58 -4.84
CA ARG A 96 -12.50 -23.09 -3.56
C ARG A 96 -13.35 -24.10 -2.80
N GLY A 97 -13.94 -25.09 -3.48
CA GLY A 97 -14.68 -26.19 -2.85
C GLY A 97 -13.81 -27.04 -1.90
N SER A 98 -12.49 -27.09 -2.14
CA SER A 98 -11.52 -27.75 -1.25
C SER A 98 -11.12 -26.90 -0.04
N TYR A 99 -11.59 -25.65 0.04
CA TYR A 99 -11.24 -24.71 1.11
C TYR A 99 -12.51 -24.08 1.71
N PRO A 100 -13.45 -24.88 2.25
CA PRO A 100 -14.73 -24.39 2.77
C PRO A 100 -14.58 -23.51 4.01
N GLN A 101 -13.42 -23.57 4.69
CA GLN A 101 -13.11 -22.72 5.83
C GLN A 101 -12.94 -21.24 5.46
N PHE A 102 -12.72 -20.90 4.19
CA PHE A 102 -12.56 -19.51 3.76
C PHE A 102 -13.86 -18.92 3.21
N ASN A 103 -14.04 -17.61 3.41
CA ASN A 103 -15.09 -16.85 2.78
C ASN A 103 -14.65 -16.46 1.35
N TRP A 104 -15.24 -17.11 0.36
CA TRP A 104 -14.97 -16.87 -1.07
C TRP A 104 -15.96 -15.89 -1.72
N GLY A 105 -16.88 -15.32 -0.94
CA GLY A 105 -17.81 -14.30 -1.44
C GLY A 105 -17.04 -13.10 -1.97
N ARG A 106 -17.46 -12.60 -3.13
CA ARG A 106 -16.88 -11.44 -3.78
C ARG A 106 -17.95 -10.70 -4.56
N ASP A 107 -18.00 -9.41 -4.38
CA ASP A 107 -18.85 -8.46 -5.11
C ASP A 107 -18.05 -7.77 -6.22
N GLY A 108 -16.71 -7.89 -6.17
CA GLY A 108 -15.80 -7.25 -7.10
C GLY A 108 -15.64 -5.79 -6.75
N CYS A 109 -15.44 -4.93 -7.74
CA CYS A 109 -15.14 -3.54 -7.46
C CYS A 109 -16.39 -2.76 -7.03
N SER A 110 -16.48 -2.44 -5.74
CA SER A 110 -17.52 -1.60 -5.12
C SER A 110 -17.14 -0.10 -5.13
N ALA A 111 -16.23 0.31 -6.02
CA ALA A 111 -15.82 1.70 -6.13
C ALA A 111 -17.00 2.59 -6.59
N PRO A 112 -17.08 3.85 -6.12
CA PRO A 112 -18.12 4.77 -6.52
C PRO A 112 -18.20 4.91 -8.05
N GLY A 113 -19.42 4.97 -8.60
CA GLY A 113 -19.63 5.05 -10.05
C GLY A 113 -18.95 6.24 -10.74
N TRP A 114 -18.62 7.31 -10.00
CA TRP A 114 -17.85 8.44 -10.52
C TRP A 114 -16.42 8.03 -10.94
N VAL A 115 -15.79 7.07 -10.25
CA VAL A 115 -14.45 6.59 -10.62
C VAL A 115 -14.49 5.87 -11.97
N SER A 116 -15.50 5.03 -12.19
CA SER A 116 -15.72 4.39 -13.49
C SER A 116 -16.13 5.37 -14.59
N THR A 117 -16.81 6.48 -14.24
CA THR A 117 -17.17 7.51 -15.22
C THR A 117 -15.94 8.31 -15.66
N ILE A 118 -15.04 8.64 -14.73
CA ILE A 118 -13.83 9.44 -15.00
C ILE A 118 -12.74 8.60 -15.69
N PHE A 119 -12.62 7.32 -15.35
CA PHE A 119 -11.52 6.46 -15.82
C PHE A 119 -11.94 5.27 -16.69
N GLY A 120 -13.19 5.27 -17.18
CA GLY A 120 -13.77 4.22 -18.02
C GLY A 120 -14.08 2.94 -17.25
N ASP A 121 -13.96 1.79 -17.92
CA ASP A 121 -14.28 0.47 -17.33
C ASP A 121 -13.20 -0.03 -16.33
N ALA A 122 -12.75 0.85 -15.44
CA ALA A 122 -11.81 0.54 -14.36
C ALA A 122 -12.36 -0.56 -13.43
N ASN A 123 -13.69 -0.63 -13.27
CA ASN A 123 -14.35 -1.67 -12.49
C ASN A 123 -14.15 -3.07 -13.10
N SER A 124 -14.30 -3.25 -14.41
CA SER A 124 -13.99 -4.55 -15.01
C SER A 124 -12.48 -4.81 -15.03
N ARG A 125 -11.68 -3.78 -15.34
CA ARG A 125 -10.22 -3.89 -15.43
C ARG A 125 -9.60 -4.38 -14.13
N PHE A 126 -10.03 -3.84 -12.99
CA PHE A 126 -9.49 -4.19 -11.67
C PHE A 126 -10.24 -5.32 -10.97
N ARG A 127 -11.21 -5.97 -11.64
CA ARG A 127 -12.05 -6.99 -11.01
C ARG A 127 -11.26 -8.11 -10.34
N ASN A 128 -10.12 -8.53 -10.92
CA ASN A 128 -9.25 -9.55 -10.31
C ASN A 128 -8.60 -9.05 -9.01
N ALA A 129 -8.12 -7.81 -8.98
CA ALA A 129 -7.56 -7.21 -7.78
C ALA A 129 -8.64 -7.01 -6.70
N CYS A 130 -9.83 -6.53 -7.08
CA CYS A 130 -10.97 -6.36 -6.18
C CYS A 130 -11.42 -7.69 -5.57
N ASN A 131 -11.48 -8.77 -6.36
CA ASN A 131 -11.84 -10.09 -5.85
C ASN A 131 -10.88 -10.62 -4.77
N GLN A 132 -9.58 -10.35 -4.91
CA GLN A 132 -8.59 -10.72 -3.90
C GLN A 132 -8.68 -9.81 -2.66
N HIS A 133 -8.93 -8.52 -2.85
CA HIS A 133 -9.18 -7.57 -1.76
C HIS A 133 -10.38 -7.97 -0.91
N ASP A 134 -11.51 -8.33 -1.55
CA ASP A 134 -12.71 -8.87 -0.90
C ASP A 134 -12.39 -10.09 -0.04
N PHE A 135 -11.57 -11.02 -0.58
CA PHE A 135 -11.14 -12.20 0.15
C PHE A 135 -10.37 -11.82 1.41
N GLY A 136 -9.42 -10.89 1.31
CA GLY A 136 -8.69 -10.36 2.45
C GLY A 136 -9.63 -9.77 3.51
N TYR A 137 -10.47 -8.81 3.12
CA TYR A 137 -11.41 -8.14 4.04
C TYR A 137 -12.30 -9.14 4.77
N ARG A 138 -12.92 -10.06 4.02
CA ARG A 138 -13.88 -11.02 4.58
C ARG A 138 -13.22 -12.03 5.50
N ASN A 139 -12.03 -12.52 5.15
CA ASN A 139 -11.38 -13.56 5.94
C ASN A 139 -10.61 -13.01 7.14
N TYR A 140 -9.96 -11.85 7.03
CA TYR A 140 -9.34 -11.22 8.19
C TYR A 140 -10.39 -10.92 9.28
N ARG A 141 -11.58 -10.43 8.89
CA ARG A 141 -12.70 -10.29 9.83
C ARG A 141 -13.16 -11.64 10.38
N LYS A 142 -13.37 -12.65 9.51
CA LYS A 142 -13.83 -13.98 9.92
C LYS A 142 -12.90 -14.65 10.96
N PHE A 143 -11.60 -14.46 10.83
CA PHE A 143 -10.59 -15.05 11.72
C PHE A 143 -10.18 -14.14 12.89
N GLY A 144 -10.95 -13.07 13.17
CA GLY A 144 -10.65 -12.18 14.31
C GLY A 144 -9.37 -11.36 14.15
N MET A 145 -8.88 -11.22 12.92
CA MET A 145 -7.67 -10.48 12.57
C MET A 145 -7.96 -9.06 12.06
N ALA A 146 -9.21 -8.58 12.12
CA ALA A 146 -9.55 -7.24 11.67
C ALA A 146 -8.94 -6.17 12.59
N ASN A 147 -7.92 -5.47 12.09
CA ASN A 147 -7.32 -4.30 12.69
C ASN A 147 -6.72 -3.40 11.60
N GLU A 148 -6.33 -2.18 11.97
CA GLU A 148 -5.87 -1.20 11.00
C GLU A 148 -4.57 -1.62 10.29
N TRP A 149 -3.65 -2.27 11.00
CA TRP A 149 -2.40 -2.78 10.41
C TRP A 149 -2.66 -3.84 9.34
N ASN A 150 -3.58 -4.76 9.60
CA ASN A 150 -3.98 -5.77 8.62
C ASN A 150 -4.75 -5.15 7.45
N ARG A 151 -5.61 -4.15 7.71
CA ARG A 151 -6.31 -3.41 6.66
C ARG A 151 -5.34 -2.68 5.74
N LEU A 152 -4.32 -2.01 6.30
CA LEU A 152 -3.23 -1.36 5.57
C LEU A 152 -2.56 -2.33 4.59
N LYS A 153 -2.18 -3.53 5.05
CA LYS A 153 -1.54 -4.53 4.19
C LYS A 153 -2.44 -4.99 3.04
N ILE A 154 -3.73 -5.21 3.32
CA ILE A 154 -4.69 -5.64 2.30
C ILE A 154 -4.91 -4.52 1.27
N ASP A 155 -5.06 -3.27 1.72
CA ASP A 155 -5.25 -2.12 0.84
C ASP A 155 -4.00 -1.82 0.00
N SER A 156 -2.80 -1.89 0.59
CA SER A 156 -1.53 -1.74 -0.13
C SER A 156 -1.32 -2.86 -1.15
N LYS A 157 -1.67 -4.11 -0.81
CA LYS A 157 -1.59 -5.21 -1.78
C LYS A 157 -2.59 -5.04 -2.92
N PHE A 158 -3.79 -4.55 -2.62
CA PHE A 158 -4.77 -4.19 -3.64
C PHE A 158 -4.22 -3.14 -4.61
N TYR A 159 -3.56 -2.10 -4.10
CA TYR A 159 -2.93 -1.09 -4.94
C TYR A 159 -1.83 -1.66 -5.84
N SER A 160 -0.91 -2.44 -5.26
CA SER A 160 0.13 -3.18 -6.01
C SER A 160 -0.46 -4.01 -7.15
N ASN A 161 -1.50 -4.79 -6.87
CA ASN A 161 -2.14 -5.64 -7.86
C ASN A 161 -2.79 -4.83 -9.00
N MET A 162 -3.43 -3.70 -8.70
CA MET A 162 -3.99 -2.82 -9.73
C MET A 162 -2.89 -2.20 -10.62
N LEU A 163 -1.78 -1.74 -10.02
CA LEU A 163 -0.63 -1.23 -10.78
C LEU A 163 0.01 -2.32 -11.64
N SER A 164 0.08 -3.56 -11.15
CA SER A 164 0.55 -4.73 -11.92
C SER A 164 -0.37 -5.03 -13.12
N ILE A 165 -1.70 -4.93 -12.96
CA ILE A 165 -2.65 -5.01 -14.08
C ILE A 165 -2.34 -3.93 -15.11
N CYS A 166 -2.09 -2.69 -14.68
CA CYS A 166 -1.77 -1.60 -15.59
C CYS A 166 -0.46 -1.83 -16.35
N SER A 167 0.58 -2.30 -15.66
CA SER A 167 1.88 -2.63 -16.29
C SER A 167 1.76 -3.76 -17.32
N SER A 168 0.96 -4.79 -17.00
CA SER A 168 0.79 -5.95 -17.88
C SER A 168 -0.02 -5.64 -19.15
N ASN A 169 -0.97 -4.70 -19.08
CA ASN A 169 -1.84 -4.35 -20.21
C ASN A 169 -1.28 -3.23 -21.10
N TYR A 170 -0.37 -2.41 -20.56
CA TYR A 170 0.12 -1.22 -21.25
C TYR A 170 1.64 -1.07 -21.06
N ALA A 171 2.36 -0.88 -22.17
CA ALA A 171 3.78 -0.51 -22.11
C ALA A 171 3.96 0.83 -21.38
N TRP A 172 5.13 1.06 -20.76
CA TRP A 172 5.40 2.24 -19.95
C TRP A 172 5.18 3.58 -20.68
N TYR A 173 5.41 3.62 -22.00
CA TYR A 173 5.24 4.80 -22.85
C TYR A 173 3.79 5.01 -23.33
N ASN A 174 2.89 4.05 -23.11
CA ASN A 174 1.50 4.16 -23.56
C ASN A 174 0.73 5.11 -22.61
N PRO A 175 0.07 6.18 -23.11
CA PRO A 175 -0.68 7.11 -22.25
C PRO A 175 -1.83 6.45 -21.47
N LEU A 176 -2.40 5.35 -21.98
CA LEU A 176 -3.40 4.56 -21.25
C LEU A 176 -2.85 3.96 -19.95
N ARG A 177 -1.53 3.72 -19.87
CA ARG A 177 -0.90 3.26 -18.63
C ARG A 177 -1.02 4.28 -17.53
N TYR A 178 -0.78 5.57 -17.82
CA TYR A 178 -0.91 6.64 -16.83
C TYR A 178 -2.36 6.74 -16.33
N ALA A 179 -3.34 6.75 -17.24
CA ALA A 179 -4.75 6.76 -16.86
C ALA A 179 -5.13 5.54 -15.99
N CYS A 180 -4.66 4.35 -16.34
CA CYS A 180 -4.85 3.14 -15.54
C CYS A 180 -4.23 3.29 -14.14
N ASN A 181 -2.99 3.76 -14.04
CA ASN A 181 -2.30 3.93 -12.76
C ASN A 181 -2.96 4.98 -11.85
N LYS A 182 -3.44 6.10 -12.41
CA LYS A 182 -4.22 7.09 -11.65
C LYS A 182 -5.57 6.54 -11.20
N SER A 183 -6.16 5.62 -11.97
CA SER A 183 -7.34 4.88 -11.52
C SER A 183 -6.99 4.01 -10.31
N ALA A 184 -5.89 3.25 -10.37
CA ALA A 184 -5.44 2.41 -9.26
C ALA A 184 -5.22 3.22 -7.98
N GLU A 185 -4.60 4.40 -8.10
CA GLU A 185 -4.42 5.35 -7.00
C GLU A 185 -5.75 5.83 -6.42
N ALA A 186 -6.72 6.18 -7.27
CA ALA A 186 -8.06 6.60 -6.82
C ALA A 186 -8.80 5.48 -6.07
N TYR A 187 -8.71 4.24 -6.53
CA TYR A 187 -9.30 3.08 -5.83
C TYR A 187 -8.62 2.83 -4.50
N HIS A 188 -7.28 2.91 -4.45
CA HIS A 188 -6.54 2.79 -3.21
C HIS A 188 -6.95 3.89 -2.22
N ALA A 189 -6.98 5.15 -2.64
CA ALA A 189 -7.42 6.26 -1.82
C ALA A 189 -8.85 6.06 -1.28
N ALA A 190 -9.76 5.53 -2.11
CA ALA A 190 -11.13 5.23 -1.70
C ALA A 190 -11.21 4.18 -0.59
N VAL A 191 -10.49 3.04 -0.72
CA VAL A 191 -10.48 2.02 0.34
C VAL A 191 -9.77 2.49 1.61
N ARG A 192 -8.74 3.35 1.47
CA ARG A 192 -8.09 3.96 2.64
C ARG A 192 -9.04 4.88 3.41
N ALA A 193 -9.83 5.70 2.70
CA ALA A 193 -10.76 6.66 3.30
C ALA A 193 -12.05 6.03 3.85
N ALA A 194 -12.63 5.05 3.15
CA ALA A 194 -13.97 4.54 3.43
C ALA A 194 -14.05 3.01 3.63
N GLY A 195 -12.97 2.27 3.36
CA GLY A 195 -12.97 0.80 3.42
C GLY A 195 -13.24 0.25 4.83
N TRP A 196 -12.95 1.03 5.88
CA TRP A 196 -13.22 0.63 7.26
C TRP A 196 -14.68 0.23 7.51
N TYR A 197 -15.65 0.87 6.83
CA TYR A 197 -17.09 0.54 6.95
C TYR A 197 -17.42 -0.89 6.49
N HIS A 198 -16.63 -1.43 5.57
CA HIS A 198 -16.79 -2.78 5.04
C HIS A 198 -15.81 -3.79 5.64
N TYR A 199 -14.76 -3.32 6.32
CA TYR A 199 -13.69 -4.15 6.87
C TYR A 199 -14.00 -4.69 8.27
N TYR A 200 -14.43 -3.80 9.17
CA TYR A 200 -14.80 -4.16 10.54
C TYR A 200 -16.17 -4.86 10.59
#